data_AF-A0AAV2I4E9-F1
#
_entry.id   AF-A0AAV2I4E9-F1
#
_cell.length_a   1.000
_cell.length_b   1.000
_cell.length_c   1.000
_cell.angle_alpha   90.00
_cell.angle_beta   90.00
_cell.angle_gamma   90.00
#
_symmetry.space_group_name_H-M   'P 1'
#
loop_
_entity.id
_entity.type
_entity.pdbx_description
1 polymer ?
#
loop_
_entity_poly.entity_id
_entity_poly.type
_entity_poly.pdbx_seq_one_letter_code
_entity_poly.pdbx_strand_id
1 'polypeptide(L)' 'MAFQYIIYNKGIDTESSYTYTPKQGTCRFNSSNVGAQIKSYIKVVLGSEDDLQKAVATYLT' A
#
# COMPACT_ATOMS: atom_id res chain seq x y z
N MET A 1 0.28 8.33 2.32
CA MET A 1 -0.80 8.00 3.26
C MET A 1 -1.77 6.98 2.67
N ALA A 2 -1.28 5.77 2.45
CA ALA A 2 -2.01 4.50 2.42
C ALA A 2 -1.00 3.47 2.92
N PHE A 3 0.21 3.52 2.33
CA PHE A 3 1.41 2.88 2.88
C PHE A 3 1.66 3.20 4.37
N GLN A 4 1.55 4.45 4.79
CA GLN A 4 1.68 4.80 6.22
C GLN A 4 0.60 4.13 7.08
N TYR A 5 -0.66 4.09 6.62
CA TYR A 5 -1.71 3.36 7.31
C TYR A 5 -1.34 1.88 7.45
N ILE A 6 -0.87 1.23 6.38
CA ILE A 6 -0.46 -0.18 6.41
C ILE A 6 0.68 -0.41 7.41
N ILE A 7 1.66 0.51 7.48
CA ILE A 7 2.76 0.44 8.44
C ILE A 7 2.24 0.57 9.88
N TYR A 8 1.41 1.59 10.17
CA TYR A 8 0.87 1.82 11.51
C TYR A 8 -0.09 0.72 11.96
N ASN A 9 -0.96 0.27 11.05
CA ASN A 9 -1.96 -0.77 11.27
C ASN A 9 -1.36 -2.18 11.21
N LYS A 10 -0.06 -2.29 10.91
CA LYS A 10 0.70 -3.54 10.77
C LYS A 10 0.04 -4.52 9.81
N GLY A 11 -0.54 -4.03 8.72
CA GLY A 11 -1.13 -4.87 7.68
C GLY A 11 -2.30 -4.26 6.94
N ILE A 12 -2.63 -4.94 5.85
CA ILE A 12 -3.80 -4.71 5.01
C ILE A 12 -4.50 -6.03 4.71
N ASP A 13 -5.83 -6.03 4.70
CA ASP A 13 -6.64 -7.22 4.45
C ASP A 13 -6.60 -7.64 2.97
N THR A 14 -6.91 -8.90 2.70
CA THR A 14 -7.08 -9.40 1.32
C THR A 14 -8.39 -8.91 0.70
N GLU A 15 -8.43 -8.77 -0.62
CA GLU A 15 -9.67 -8.42 -1.35
C GLU A 15 -10.81 -9.43 -1.09
N SER A 16 -10.48 -10.71 -0.90
CA SER A 16 -11.45 -11.76 -0.59
C SER A 16 -12.11 -11.60 0.78
N SER A 17 -11.42 -11.00 1.76
CA SER A 17 -11.94 -10.79 3.12
C SER A 17 -12.51 -9.40 3.34
N TYR A 18 -12.05 -8.40 2.56
CA TYR A 18 -12.53 -7.03 2.59
C TYR A 18 -12.84 -6.55 1.16
N THR A 19 -13.93 -7.06 0.59
CA THR A 19 -14.35 -6.73 -0.78
C THR A 19 -14.64 -5.24 -0.96
N TYR A 20 -14.21 -4.71 -2.10
CA TYR A 20 -14.42 -3.32 -2.47
C TYR A 20 -15.91 -2.97 -2.59
N THR A 21 -16.28 -1.87 -1.93
CA THR A 21 -17.59 -1.22 -2.09
C THR A 21 -17.37 0.18 -2.64
N PRO A 22 -18.07 0.62 -3.70
CA PRO A 22 -17.88 1.93 -4.32
C PRO A 22 -18.53 3.07 -3.48
N LYS A 23 -18.42 2.99 -2.16
CA LYS A 23 -18.94 3.95 -1.18
C LYS A 23 -18.02 3.95 0.04
N GLN A 24 -17.89 5.09 0.68
CA GLN A 24 -17.20 5.18 1.96
C GLN A 24 -18.03 4.44 3.03
N GLY A 25 -17.39 3.50 3.72
CA GLY A 25 -17.98 2.74 4.81
C GLY A 25 -17.19 2.93 6.10
N THR A 26 -17.59 2.22 7.14
CA THR A 26 -16.81 2.12 8.38
C THR A 26 -15.59 1.22 8.18
N CYS A 27 -14.52 1.46 8.95
CA CYS A 27 -13.36 0.60 8.96
C CYS A 27 -13.73 -0.77 9.55
N ARG A 28 -13.47 -1.83 8.79
CA ARG A 28 -13.72 -3.24 9.20
C ARG A 28 -12.43 -4.07 9.21
N PHE A 29 -11.29 -3.41 9.40
CA PHE A 29 -9.99 -4.08 9.40
C PHE A 29 -9.97 -5.24 10.40
N ASN A 30 -9.46 -6.39 9.96
CA ASN A 30 -9.30 -7.56 10.80
C ASN A 30 -7.87 -8.10 10.68
N SER A 31 -7.11 -8.03 11.77
CA SER A 31 -5.71 -8.50 11.81
C SER A 31 -5.54 -9.98 11.42
N SER A 32 -6.58 -10.81 11.53
CA SER A 32 -6.56 -12.21 11.12
C SER A 32 -6.59 -12.40 9.59
N ASN A 33 -6.98 -11.36 8.85
CA ASN A 33 -7.15 -11.39 7.40
C ASN A 33 -6.05 -10.63 6.65
N VAL A 34 -4.96 -10.29 7.34
CA VAL A 34 -3.84 -9.54 6.76
C VAL A 34 -3.23 -10.33 5.61
N GLY A 35 -3.35 -9.79 4.40
CA GLY A 35 -2.76 -10.32 3.18
C GLY A 35 -1.34 -9.80 2.92
N ALA A 36 -1.01 -8.62 3.42
CA ALA A 36 0.32 -8.03 3.24
C ALA A 36 0.69 -7.03 4.34
N GLN A 37 2.00 -6.85 4.53
CA GLN A 37 2.59 -5.83 5.41
C GLN A 37 3.73 -5.14 4.67
N ILE A 38 3.99 -3.88 4.99
CA ILE A 38 5.14 -3.15 4.48
C ILE A 38 5.86 -2.44 5.63
N LYS A 39 7.17 -2.24 5.48
CA LYS A 39 8.02 -1.59 6.49
C LYS A 39 8.30 -0.12 6.18
N SER A 40 8.45 0.21 4.90
CA SER A 40 8.80 1.54 4.43
C SER A 40 8.33 1.75 3.00
N TYR A 41 8.30 3.00 2.57
CA TYR A 41 8.09 3.38 1.17
C TYR A 41 9.00 4.57 0.84
N ILE A 42 9.40 4.66 -0.41
CA ILE A 42 10.15 5.80 -0.94
C ILE A 42 9.23 6.65 -1.81
N LYS A 43 9.51 7.95 -1.91
CA LYS A 43 8.83 8.85 -2.84
C LYS A 43 9.80 9.23 -3.93
N VAL A 44 9.39 9.04 -5.18
CA VAL A 44 10.12 9.55 -6.35
C VAL A 44 9.98 11.08 -6.38
N VAL A 45 11.01 11.75 -6.85
CA VAL A 45 11.03 13.21 -7.00
C VAL A 45 9.93 13.63 -7.98
N LEU A 46 9.15 14.64 -7.60
CA LEU A 46 8.07 15.15 -8.43
C LEU A 46 8.64 15.71 -9.75
N GLY A 47 8.10 15.26 -10.88
CA GLY A 47 8.47 15.76 -12.21
C GLY A 47 9.76 15.18 -12.78
N SER A 48 10.44 14.27 -12.09
CA SER A 48 11.65 13.60 -12.58
C SER A 48 11.32 12.22 -13.17
N GLU A 49 11.17 12.14 -14.49
CA GLU A 49 10.93 10.88 -15.20
C GLU A 49 12.14 9.93 -15.15
N ASP A 50 13.35 10.48 -15.10
CA ASP A 50 14.59 9.70 -14.95
C ASP A 50 14.64 8.98 -13.59
N ASP A 51 14.28 9.66 -12.50
CA ASP A 51 14.18 9.03 -11.18
C ASP A 51 13.06 7.98 -11.13
N LEU A 52 11.96 8.20 -11.85
CA LEU A 52 10.87 7.23 -11.96
C LEU A 52 11.34 5.97 -12.70
N GLN A 53 12.03 6.12 -13.84
CA GLN A 53 12.58 5.01 -14.61
C GLN A 53 13.58 4.20 -13.77
N LYS A 54 14.50 4.89 -13.08
CA LYS A 54 15.47 4.23 -12.18
C LYS A 54 14.78 3.51 -11.04
N ALA A 55 13.75 4.10 -10.44
CA ALA A 55 12.98 3.47 -9.37
C ALA A 55 12.29 2.19 -9.86
N VAL A 56 11.68 2.23 -11.04
CA VAL A 56 11.05 1.05 -11.64
C VAL A 56 12.10 -0.04 -11.90
N ALA A 57 13.22 0.28 -12.55
CA ALA A 57 14.25 -0.70 -12.87
C ALA A 57 14.90 -1.33 -11.63
N THR A 58 15.14 -0.55 -10.58
CA THR A 58 15.88 -1.00 -9.39
C THR A 58 15.00 -1.75 -8.40
N TYR A 59 13.73 -1.36 -8.25
CA TYR A 59 12.85 -1.89 -7.19
C TYR A 59 11.78 -2.86 -7.70
N LEU A 60 11.68 -3.11 -9.01
CA LEU A 60 10.78 -4.11 -9.62
C LEU A 60 11.52 -5.29 -10.29
N THR A 61 12.82 -5.47 -9.99
CA THR A 61 13.61 -6.65 -10.39
C THR A 61 14.00 -7.45 -9.15
#